data_AF-A0A6J1WA72-F1
#
_entry.id   AF-A0A6J1WA72-F1
#
_cell.length_a   1.000
_cell.length_b   1.000
_cell.length_c   1.000
_cell.angle_alpha   90.00
_cell.angle_beta   90.00
_cell.angle_gamma   90.00
#
_symmetry.space_group_name_H-M   'P 1'
#
loop_
_entity.id
_entity.type
_entity.pdbx_description
1 polymer ?
#
loop_
_entity_poly.entity_id
_entity_poly.type
_entity_poly.pdbx_seq_one_letter_code
_entity_poly.pdbx_strand_id
1 'polypeptide(L)'
;MPAPRHRHGDLERRISEADAYLQIMIDLVSKMSTRVSELADPHEKSKGQVILDHSNAMLDNIKHSIVLLQIAKVLNAVYFIAYNTTVLTV
;
A
#
# COMPACT_ATOMS: atom_id res chain seq x y z
N MET A 1 2.72 -11.66 -35.77
CA MET A 1 2.10 -11.13 -34.53
C MET A 1 3.15 -10.32 -33.79
N PRO A 2 2.91 -9.04 -33.44
CA PRO A 2 3.84 -8.32 -32.56
C PRO A 2 3.65 -8.77 -31.11
N ALA A 3 4.74 -8.88 -30.36
CA ALA A 3 4.74 -9.32 -28.96
C ALA A 3 4.05 -8.27 -28.04
N PRO A 4 3.37 -8.70 -26.96
CA PRO A 4 2.77 -7.80 -25.99
C PRO A 4 3.86 -6.93 -25.35
N ARG A 5 3.78 -5.61 -25.57
CA ARG A 5 4.63 -4.64 -24.88
C ARG A 5 4.19 -4.61 -23.42
N HIS A 6 5.00 -5.19 -22.52
CA HIS A 6 4.76 -5.11 -21.07
C HIS A 6 4.65 -3.63 -20.67
N ARG A 7 3.44 -3.23 -20.28
CA ARG A 7 3.11 -1.83 -20.00
C ARG A 7 3.68 -1.45 -18.64
N HIS A 8 4.84 -0.81 -18.64
CA HIS A 8 5.45 -0.21 -17.44
C HIS A 8 4.45 0.66 -16.63
N GLY A 9 3.45 1.27 -17.30
CA GLY A 9 2.40 2.06 -16.64
C GLY A 9 1.40 1.27 -15.79
N ASP A 10 1.27 -0.06 -15.97
CA ASP A 10 0.32 -0.86 -15.18
C ASP A 10 0.79 -1.00 -13.72
N LEU A 11 2.10 -1.02 -13.46
CA LEU A 11 2.65 -1.09 -12.09
C LEU A 11 2.49 0.25 -11.35
N GLU A 12 2.79 1.37 -12.01
CA GLU A 12 2.66 2.70 -11.40
C GLU A 12 1.21 3.03 -11.06
N ARG A 13 0.30 2.68 -11.97
CA ARG A 13 -1.12 2.80 -11.75
C ARG A 13 -1.56 1.96 -10.55
N ARG A 14 -1.12 0.70 -10.46
CA ARG A 14 -1.45 -0.18 -9.32
C ARG A 14 -0.91 0.33 -7.98
N ILE A 15 0.29 0.90 -7.95
CA ILE A 15 0.84 1.52 -6.73
C ILE A 15 -0.01 2.72 -6.31
N SER A 16 -0.40 3.56 -7.28
CA SER A 16 -1.24 4.73 -7.03
C SER A 16 -2.65 4.34 -6.55
N GLU A 17 -3.23 3.30 -7.15
CA GLU A 17 -4.51 2.73 -6.70
C GLU A 17 -4.40 2.14 -5.29
N ALA A 18 -3.32 1.41 -4.98
CA ALA A 18 -3.08 0.87 -3.64
C ALA A 18 -2.94 1.98 -2.58
N ASP A 19 -2.28 3.09 -2.91
CA ASP A 19 -2.16 4.25 -2.02
C ASP A 19 -3.52 4.91 -1.76
N ALA A 20 -4.35 5.08 -2.81
CA ALA A 20 -5.70 5.59 -2.66
C ALA A 20 -6.58 4.67 -1.77
N TYR A 21 -6.49 3.35 -1.94
CA TYR A 21 -7.19 2.40 -1.07
C TYR A 21 -6.67 2.43 0.36
N LEU A 22 -5.36 2.60 0.57
CA LEU A 22 -4.78 2.75 1.90
C LEU A 22 -5.37 3.97 2.63
N GLN A 23 -5.51 5.10 1.95
CA GLN A 23 -6.12 6.31 2.53
C GLN A 23 -7.57 6.07 2.97
N ILE A 24 -8.36 5.36 2.16
CA ILE A 24 -9.74 4.98 2.52
C ILE A 24 -9.75 4.07 3.75
N MET A 25 -8.84 3.11 3.84
CA MET A 25 -8.74 2.22 5.00
C MET A 25 -8.33 2.96 6.27
N ILE A 26 -7.40 3.92 6.17
CA ILE A 26 -7.00 4.77 7.31
C ILE A 26 -8.21 5.54 7.86
N ASP A 27 -9.00 6.17 6.98
CA ASP A 27 -10.21 6.89 7.36
C ASP A 27 -11.27 5.96 8.00
N LEU A 28 -11.44 4.76 7.45
CA LEU A 28 -12.38 3.78 8.01
C LEU A 28 -11.96 3.30 9.40
N VAL A 29 -10.68 2.99 9.62
CA VAL A 29 -10.16 2.56 10.92
C VAL A 29 -10.22 3.71 11.93
N SER A 30 -10.00 4.95 11.50
CA SER A 30 -10.19 6.14 12.35
C SER A 30 -11.65 6.27 12.81
N LYS A 31 -12.61 6.18 11.88
CA LYS A 31 -14.05 6.20 12.20
C LYS A 31 -14.45 5.03 13.11
N MET A 32 -13.87 3.86 12.91
CA MET A 32 -14.08 2.70 13.76
C MET A 32 -13.56 2.96 15.19
N SER A 33 -12.38 3.58 15.33
CA SER A 33 -11.82 3.98 16.63
C SER A 33 -12.77 4.88 17.41
N THR A 34 -13.33 5.90 16.75
CA THR A 34 -14.33 6.78 17.36
C THR A 34 -15.55 5.99 17.83
N ARG A 35 -16.12 5.14 16.97
CA ARG A 35 -17.30 4.33 17.33
C ARG A 35 -17.02 3.38 18.50
N VAL A 36 -15.87 2.71 18.52
CA VAL A 36 -15.48 1.82 19.63
C VAL A 36 -15.31 2.62 20.93
N SER A 37 -14.81 3.85 20.86
CA SER A 37 -14.67 4.72 22.03
C SER A 37 -16.01 5.14 22.64
N GLU A 38 -17.03 5.34 21.79
CA GLU A 38 -18.40 5.75 22.13
C GLU A 38 -19.29 4.60 22.66
N LEU A 39 -18.84 3.35 22.55
CA LEU A 39 -19.59 2.20 23.10
C LEU A 39 -19.69 2.30 24.62
N ALA A 40 -20.92 2.29 25.12
CA ALA A 40 -21.23 2.34 26.55
C ALA A 40 -21.05 0.98 27.26
N ASP A 41 -21.33 -0.12 26.56
CA ASP A 41 -21.17 -1.47 27.12
C ASP A 41 -19.68 -1.88 27.10
N PRO A 42 -19.06 -2.14 28.26
CA PRO A 42 -17.68 -2.60 28.35
C PRO A 42 -17.42 -3.91 27.58
N HIS A 43 -18.40 -4.81 27.49
CA HIS A 43 -18.24 -6.09 26.81
C HIS A 43 -18.16 -5.91 25.29
N GLU A 44 -19.07 -5.12 24.72
CA GLU A 44 -19.05 -4.78 23.29
C GLU A 44 -17.85 -3.90 22.94
N LYS A 45 -17.45 -2.99 23.84
CA LYS A 45 -16.23 -2.18 23.67
C LYS A 45 -14.98 -3.06 23.59
N SER A 46 -14.88 -4.10 24.43
CA SER A 46 -13.77 -5.05 24.40
C SER A 46 -13.71 -5.80 23.05
N LYS A 47 -14.84 -6.30 22.54
CA LYS A 47 -14.91 -6.93 21.22
C LYS A 47 -14.52 -5.95 20.10
N GLY A 48 -15.03 -4.73 20.16
CA GLY A 48 -14.71 -3.66 19.22
C GLY A 48 -13.21 -3.32 19.21
N GLN A 49 -12.59 -3.30 20.40
CA GLN A 49 -11.16 -3.06 20.56
C GLN A 49 -10.32 -4.16 19.89
N VAL A 50 -10.70 -5.43 20.06
CA VAL A 50 -10.01 -6.54 19.39
C VAL A 50 -10.03 -6.37 17.87
N ILE A 51 -11.18 -6.01 17.29
CA ILE A 51 -11.28 -5.81 15.84
C ILE A 51 -10.46 -4.60 15.40
N LEU A 52 -10.44 -3.53 16.19
CA LEU A 52 -9.63 -2.34 15.93
C LEU A 52 -8.13 -2.68 15.91
N ASP A 53 -7.65 -3.45 16.88
CA ASP A 53 -6.26 -3.86 16.99
C ASP A 53 -5.83 -4.70 15.77
N HIS A 54 -6.68 -5.65 15.34
CA HIS A 54 -6.45 -6.41 14.11
C HIS A 54 -6.44 -5.51 12.87
N SER A 55 -7.36 -4.54 12.80
CA SER A 55 -7.45 -3.60 11.67
C SER A 55 -6.21 -2.69 11.58
N ASN A 56 -5.68 -2.24 12.73
CA ASN A 56 -4.43 -1.48 12.79
C ASN A 56 -3.23 -2.33 12.33
N ALA A 57 -3.13 -3.58 12.78
CA ALA A 57 -2.08 -4.49 12.34
C ALA A 57 -2.14 -4.75 10.82
N MET A 58 -3.35 -4.90 10.27
CA MET A 58 -3.55 -5.02 8.82
C MET A 58 -3.10 -3.76 8.07
N LEU A 59 -3.46 -2.56 8.57
CA LEU A 59 -3.03 -1.29 7.98
C LEU A 59 -1.51 -1.18 7.91
N ASP A 60 -0.81 -1.55 8.97
CA ASP A 60 0.66 -1.48 8.99
C ASP A 60 1.29 -2.45 7.99
N ASN A 61 0.78 -3.68 7.89
CA ASN A 61 1.25 -4.64 6.88
C ASN A 61 1.04 -4.13 5.43
N ILE A 62 -0.07 -3.44 5.18
CA ILE A 62 -0.36 -2.84 3.86
C ILE A 62 0.58 -1.67 3.58
N LYS A 63 0.83 -0.78 4.56
CA LYS A 63 1.82 0.30 4.43
C LYS A 63 3.20 -0.26 4.08
N HIS A 64 3.66 -1.29 4.80
CA HIS A 64 4.94 -1.94 4.51
C HIS A 64 4.99 -2.52 3.09
N SER A 65 3.91 -3.16 2.63
CA SER A 65 3.82 -3.72 1.29
C SER A 65 3.91 -2.65 0.20
N ILE A 66 3.26 -1.50 0.40
CA ILE A 66 3.32 -0.36 -0.54
C ILE A 66 4.74 0.23 -0.59
N VAL A 67 5.40 0.39 0.57
CA VAL A 67 6.80 0.85 0.63
C VAL A 67 7.73 -0.11 -0.14
N LEU A 68 7.57 -1.42 0.04
CA LEU A 68 8.35 -2.42 -0.70
C LEU A 68 8.11 -2.34 -2.21
N LEU A 69 6.85 -2.17 -2.65
CA LEU A 69 6.52 -1.96 -4.06
C LEU A 69 7.15 -0.68 -4.62
N GLN A 70 7.21 0.39 -3.83
CA GLN A 70 7.81 1.64 -4.23
C GLN A 70 9.34 1.54 -4.35
N ILE A 71 9.99 0.81 -3.45
CA ILE A 71 11.42 0.47 -3.54
C ILE A 71 11.71 -0.35 -4.80
N ALA A 72 10.91 -1.39 -5.06
CA ALA A 72 11.07 -2.23 -6.25
C ALA A 72 10.96 -1.40 -7.54
N LYS A 73 10.05 -0.42 -7.58
CA LYS A 73 9.94 0.52 -8.71
C LYS A 73 11.23 1.33 -8.90
N VAL A 74 11.75 1.92 -7.83
CA VAL A 74 12.98 2.73 -7.88
C VAL A 74 14.16 1.90 -8.34
N LEU A 75 14.33 0.68 -7.80
CA LEU A 75 15.41 -0.22 -8.20
C LEU A 75 15.33 -0.54 -9.70
N ASN A 76 14.16 -0.88 -10.23
CA ASN A 76 13.98 -1.14 -11.66
C ASN A 76 14.38 0.05 -12.53
N ALA A 77 13.98 1.27 -12.13
CA ALA A 77 14.38 2.50 -12.83
C ALA A 77 15.89 2.73 -12.80
N VAL A 78 16.55 2.51 -11.65
CA VAL A 78 18.01 2.63 -11.51
C VAL A 78 18.75 1.63 -12.41
N TYR A 79 18.32 0.37 -12.43
CA TYR A 79 18.92 -0.65 -13.33
C TYR A 79 18.77 -0.26 -14.80
N PHE A 80 17.60 0.24 -15.20
CA PHE A 80 17.36 0.69 -16.57
C PHE A 80 18.28 1.85 -16.96
N ILE A 81 18.44 2.85 -16.10
CA ILE A 81 19.34 3.99 -16.34
C ILE A 81 20.80 3.50 -16.45
N ALA A 82 21.25 2.68 -15.50
CA ALA A 82 22.62 2.15 -15.49
C ALA A 82 22.94 1.36 -16.77
N TYR A 83 22.01 0.52 -17.24
CA TYR A 83 22.16 -0.24 -18.48
C TYR A 83 22.31 0.67 -19.69
N ASN A 84 21.42 1.66 -19.86
CA ASN A 84 21.45 2.57 -21.01
C ASN A 84 22.70 3.48 -20.99
N THR A 85 23.13 3.96 -19.83
CA THR A 85 24.37 4.75 -19.70
C THR A 85 25.59 3.91 -20.06
N THR A 86 25.66 2.65 -19.62
CA THR A 86 26.79 1.77 -19.94
C THR A 86 26.88 1.50 -21.44
N VAL A 87 25.75 1.26 -22.12
CA VAL A 87 25.72 1.01 -23.57
C VAL A 87 26.07 2.25 -24.40
N LEU A 88 25.71 3.46 -23.96
CA LEU A 88 26.05 4.71 -24.67
C LEU A 88 27.52 5.14 -24.53
N THR A 89 28.27 4.53 -23.60
CA THR A 89 29.67 4.89 -23.31
C THR A 89 30.67 3.93 -23.98
N VAL A 90 30.18 2.93 -24.75
CA VAL A 90 30.98 1.97 -25.53
C VAL A 90 30.76 2.23 -27.02
#